data_AF-A0A8X7UCU6-F1
#
_entry.id   AF-A0A8X7UCU6-F1
#
_cell.length_a   1.000
_cell.length_b   1.000
_cell.length_c   1.000
_cell.angle_alpha   90.00
_cell.angle_beta   90.00
_cell.angle_gamma   90.00
#
_symmetry.space_group_name_H-M   'P 1'
#
loop_
_entity.id
_entity.type
_entity.pdbx_description
1 polymer ?
#
loop_
_entity_poly.entity_id
_entity_poly.type
_entity_poly.pdbx_seq_one_letter_code
_entity_poly.pdbx_strand_id
1 'polypeptide(L)'
;MVTRDRLIGWGLTVPSNCVLCSGHDESRHHLFFDCSYSSQVWTFFLSRLQLTPPQGFEDVLRWLLAPSRDKNMVLIVRLFHQATLYLVWKERNSRVHNSVEKPPGVIIAEIQQILRLRLDPVARRQTLLPGQPSVLVTWLSFFAL
;
A
#
# COMPACT_ATOMS: atom_id res chain seq x y z
N MET A 1 13.70 7.27 -0.85
CA MET A 1 13.60 6.47 -2.09
C MET A 1 14.27 7.23 -3.24
N VAL A 2 14.86 6.52 -4.21
CA VAL A 2 15.54 7.11 -5.38
C VAL A 2 14.82 6.69 -6.66
N THR A 3 13.96 7.58 -7.16
CA THR A 3 13.19 7.43 -8.41
C THR A 3 13.97 7.96 -9.62
N ARG A 4 13.55 7.61 -10.84
CA ARG A 4 14.27 8.00 -12.08
C ARG A 4 14.32 9.51 -12.27
N ASP A 5 13.26 10.25 -11.93
CA ASP A 5 13.28 11.72 -11.86
C ASP A 5 14.45 12.27 -11.03
N ARG A 6 14.74 11.68 -9.86
CA ARG A 6 15.87 12.10 -9.00
C ARG A 6 17.22 11.73 -9.62
N LEU A 7 17.34 10.56 -10.24
CA LEU A 7 18.57 10.14 -10.93
C LEU A 7 18.89 11.07 -12.11
N ILE A 8 17.88 11.41 -12.90
CA ILE A 8 18.00 12.36 -14.02
C ILE A 8 18.37 13.75 -13.48
N GLY A 9 17.73 14.19 -12.39
CA GLY A 9 18.07 15.44 -11.71
C GLY A 9 19.51 15.48 -11.18
N TRP A 10 20.13 14.33 -10.92
CA TRP A 10 21.54 14.21 -10.57
C TRP A 10 22.48 14.10 -11.79
N GLY A 11 21.95 14.18 -13.01
CA GLY A 11 22.72 14.12 -14.25
C GLY A 11 22.99 12.72 -14.77
N LEU A 12 22.37 11.67 -14.21
CA LEU A 12 22.52 10.32 -14.74
C LEU A 12 21.64 10.13 -15.99
N THR A 13 22.21 9.49 -17.01
CA THR A 13 21.47 9.07 -18.20
C THR A 13 20.74 7.76 -17.94
N VAL A 14 19.48 7.85 -17.53
CA VAL A 14 18.58 6.69 -17.34
C VAL A 14 17.25 6.93 -18.06
N PRO A 15 16.54 5.87 -18.49
CA PRO A 15 15.19 6.04 -19.05
C PRO A 15 14.27 6.71 -18.02
N SER A 16 13.44 7.65 -18.47
CA SER A 16 12.51 8.39 -17.59
C SER A 16 11.27 7.58 -17.22
N ASN A 17 10.84 6.67 -18.09
CA ASN A 17 9.58 5.93 -17.95
C ASN A 17 9.48 5.14 -16.62
N CYS A 18 8.28 4.92 -16.12
CA CYS A 18 8.04 4.11 -14.94
C CYS A 18 8.24 2.63 -15.25
N VAL A 19 9.03 1.92 -14.45
CA VAL A 19 9.28 0.47 -14.67
C VAL A 19 8.07 -0.42 -14.35
N LEU A 20 7.07 0.12 -13.63
CA LEU A 20 5.88 -0.65 -13.25
C LEU A 20 4.81 -0.64 -14.35
N CYS A 21 4.58 0.51 -15.00
CA CYS A 21 3.52 0.67 -16.00
C CYS A 21 4.01 1.04 -17.41
N SER A 22 5.26 1.48 -17.55
CA SER A 22 5.90 1.91 -18.79
C SER A 22 5.23 3.06 -19.57
N GLY A 23 4.10 3.60 -19.10
CA GLY A 23 3.30 4.61 -19.82
C GLY A 23 3.53 6.07 -19.45
N HIS A 24 4.23 6.36 -18.35
CA HIS A 24 4.50 7.72 -17.87
C HIS A 24 5.88 7.78 -17.22
N ASP A 25 6.42 8.98 -17.01
CA ASP A 25 7.69 9.18 -16.31
C ASP A 25 7.60 8.79 -14.83
N GLU A 26 8.68 8.19 -14.30
CA GLU A 26 8.75 7.77 -12.91
C GLU A 26 9.08 8.94 -11.99
N SER A 27 8.10 9.33 -11.19
CA SER A 27 8.28 10.17 -9.99
C SER A 27 7.76 9.44 -8.76
N ARG A 28 8.09 9.94 -7.55
CA ARG A 28 7.49 9.43 -6.31
C ARG A 28 5.96 9.47 -6.34
N HIS A 29 5.39 10.55 -6.87
CA HIS A 29 3.94 10.73 -6.90
C HIS A 29 3.32 9.74 -7.89
N HIS A 30 3.86 9.66 -9.10
CA HIS A 30 3.39 8.70 -10.10
C HIS A 30 3.50 7.27 -9.57
N LEU A 31 4.67 6.87 -9.04
CA LEU A 31 4.91 5.49 -8.60
C LEU A 31 3.86 5.00 -7.60
N PHE A 32 3.43 5.85 -6.68
CA PHE A 32 2.51 5.46 -5.63
C PHE A 32 1.04 5.80 -5.89
N PHE A 33 0.70 6.83 -6.67
CA PHE A 33 -0.69 7.29 -6.77
C PHE A 33 -1.24 7.25 -8.20
N ASP A 34 -0.45 7.64 -9.21
CA ASP A 34 -0.96 7.73 -10.59
C ASP A 34 -0.65 6.48 -11.44
N CYS A 35 0.30 5.65 -10.99
CA CYS A 35 0.74 4.47 -11.73
C CYS A 35 -0.40 3.45 -11.83
N SER A 36 -0.74 3.02 -13.05
CA SER A 36 -1.80 2.03 -13.29
C SER A 36 -1.55 0.68 -12.60
N TYR A 37 -0.29 0.32 -12.37
CA TYR A 37 0.09 -0.84 -11.57
C TYR A 37 -0.28 -0.66 -10.10
N SER A 38 0.16 0.43 -9.47
CA SER A 38 -0.10 0.73 -8.07
C SER A 38 -1.57 1.01 -7.80
N SER A 39 -2.26 1.66 -8.75
CA SER A 39 -3.70 1.93 -8.69
C SER A 39 -4.53 0.65 -8.53
N GLN A 40 -4.17 -0.44 -9.21
CA GLN A 40 -4.83 -1.74 -9.03
C GLN A 40 -4.69 -2.27 -7.60
N VAL A 41 -3.48 -2.13 -7.02
CA VAL A 41 -3.22 -2.53 -5.62
C VAL A 41 -4.06 -1.69 -4.66
N TRP A 42 -4.04 -0.36 -4.78
CA TRP A 42 -4.83 0.52 -3.92
C TRP A 42 -6.33 0.25 -4.05
N THR A 43 -6.83 0.15 -5.28
CA THR A 43 -8.25 -0.05 -5.56
C THR A 43 -8.77 -1.34 -4.93
N PHE A 44 -7.98 -2.41 -4.92
CA PHE A 44 -8.35 -3.67 -4.27
C PHE A 44 -8.68 -3.50 -2.78
N PHE A 45 -7.84 -2.76 -2.03
CA PHE A 45 -8.04 -2.58 -0.58
C PHE A 45 -9.06 -1.47 -0.28
N LEU A 46 -8.95 -0.33 -0.97
CA LEU A 46 -9.80 0.83 -0.72
C LEU A 46 -11.27 0.56 -1.04
N SER A 47 -11.57 -0.18 -2.11
CA SER A 47 -12.95 -0.54 -2.46
C SER A 47 -13.60 -1.44 -1.39
N ARG A 48 -12.86 -2.44 -0.88
CA ARG A 48 -13.35 -3.35 0.18
C ARG A 48 -13.55 -2.64 1.51
N LEU A 49 -12.64 -1.72 1.85
CA LEU A 49 -12.74 -0.91 3.06
C LEU A 49 -13.71 0.27 2.93
N GLN A 50 -14.23 0.53 1.73
CA GLN A 50 -15.09 1.68 1.40
C GLN A 50 -14.45 3.02 1.78
N LEU A 51 -13.16 3.17 1.46
CA LEU A 51 -12.36 4.36 1.78
C LEU A 51 -12.01 5.13 0.52
N THR A 52 -12.13 6.46 0.62
CA THR A 52 -11.69 7.40 -0.42
C THR A 52 -10.64 8.32 0.18
N PRO A 53 -9.34 7.94 0.17
CA PRO A 53 -8.28 8.80 0.66
C PRO A 53 -8.15 10.04 -0.24
N PRO A 54 -7.61 11.14 0.29
CA PRO A 54 -7.28 12.30 -0.54
C PRO A 54 -6.21 11.95 -1.58
N GLN A 55 -6.11 12.78 -2.61
CA GLN A 55 -5.05 12.69 -3.62
C GLN A 55 -3.79 13.37 -3.11
N GLY A 56 -2.62 12.82 -3.42
CA GLY A 56 -1.34 13.43 -3.04
C GLY A 56 -0.70 12.79 -1.81
N PHE A 57 0.62 12.68 -1.83
CA PHE A 57 1.38 11.98 -0.79
C PHE A 57 1.21 12.64 0.59
N GLU A 58 1.36 13.97 0.67
CA GLU A 58 1.29 14.69 1.94
C GLU A 58 -0.13 14.72 2.53
N ASP A 59 -1.14 14.80 1.66
CA ASP A 59 -2.55 14.74 2.08
C ASP A 59 -2.92 13.36 2.63
N VAL A 60 -2.47 12.30 1.98
CA VAL A 60 -2.65 10.92 2.48
C VAL A 60 -1.97 10.75 3.84
N LEU A 61 -0.74 11.26 4.02
CA LEU A 61 -0.07 11.20 5.32
C LEU A 61 -0.85 11.92 6.43
N ARG A 62 -1.42 13.09 6.13
CA ARG A 62 -2.29 13.81 7.08
C ARG A 62 -3.56 13.03 7.38
N TRP A 63 -4.21 12.48 6.37
CA TRP A 63 -5.41 11.67 6.52
C TRP A 63 -5.18 10.41 7.37
N LEU A 64 -4.00 9.76 7.23
CA LEU A 64 -3.61 8.60 8.04
C LEU A 64 -3.49 8.87 9.55
N LEU A 65 -3.46 10.13 9.98
CA LEU A 65 -3.53 10.48 11.40
C LEU A 65 -4.89 10.11 12.01
N ALA A 66 -5.99 10.25 11.26
CA ALA A 66 -7.34 9.92 11.73
C ALA A 66 -8.26 9.43 10.59
N PRO A 67 -7.97 8.27 9.97
CA PRO A 67 -8.75 7.77 8.82
C PRO A 67 -10.12 7.21 9.20
N SER A 68 -10.37 6.92 10.48
CA SER A 68 -11.63 6.39 10.99
C SER A 68 -11.79 6.73 12.48
N ARG A 69 -13.03 6.67 12.98
CA ARG A 69 -13.35 6.71 14.41
C ARG A 69 -13.12 5.35 15.09
N ASP A 70 -13.12 4.25 14.33
CA ASP A 70 -12.84 2.91 14.82
C ASP A 70 -11.33 2.66 14.90
N LYS A 71 -10.84 2.34 16.10
CA LYS A 71 -9.42 2.06 16.37
C LYS A 71 -8.89 0.85 15.60
N ASN A 72 -9.71 -0.18 15.39
CA ASN A 72 -9.32 -1.34 14.57
C ASN A 72 -9.10 -0.92 13.12
N MET A 73 -10.03 -0.12 12.58
CA MET A 73 -9.91 0.44 11.22
C MET A 73 -8.69 1.34 11.08
N VAL A 74 -8.41 2.22 12.06
CA VAL A 74 -7.20 3.05 12.04
C VAL A 74 -5.93 2.19 11.94
N LEU A 75 -5.85 1.11 12.71
CA LEU A 75 -4.70 0.20 12.67
C LEU A 75 -4.60 -0.52 11.32
N ILE A 76 -5.71 -1.08 10.82
CA ILE A 76 -5.77 -1.77 9.52
C ILE A 76 -5.34 -0.82 8.39
N VAL A 77 -5.88 0.41 8.37
CA VAL A 77 -5.62 1.39 7.32
C VAL A 77 -4.16 1.79 7.28
N ARG A 78 -3.56 2.11 8.44
CA ARG A 78 -2.15 2.48 8.54
C ARG A 78 -1.24 1.33 8.12
N LEU A 79 -1.55 0.11 8.56
CA LEU A 79 -0.75 -1.06 8.26
C LEU A 79 -0.78 -1.41 6.76
N PHE A 80 -1.96 -1.35 6.13
CA PHE A 80 -2.06 -1.59 4.69
C PHE A 80 -1.34 -0.49 3.89
N HIS A 81 -1.49 0.79 4.25
CA HIS A 81 -0.76 1.86 3.57
C HIS A 81 0.75 1.65 3.63
N GLN A 82 1.27 1.34 4.83
CA GLN A 82 2.68 1.03 5.01
C GLN A 82 3.12 -0.17 4.15
N ALA A 83 2.35 -1.26 4.17
CA ALA A 83 2.65 -2.47 3.40
C ALA A 83 2.64 -2.20 1.89
N THR A 84 1.65 -1.46 1.38
CA THR A 84 1.55 -1.10 -0.04
C THR A 84 2.74 -0.25 -0.48
N LEU A 85 3.06 0.83 0.24
CA LEU A 85 4.22 1.68 -0.10
C LEU A 85 5.51 0.87 -0.13
N TYR A 86 5.71 0.01 0.87
CA TYR A 86 6.90 -0.85 0.95
C TYR A 86 6.97 -1.86 -0.19
N LEU A 87 5.89 -2.60 -0.46
CA LEU A 87 5.91 -3.66 -1.47
C LEU A 87 5.90 -3.14 -2.91
N VAL A 88 5.23 -2.02 -3.19
CA VAL A 88 5.32 -1.34 -4.49
C VAL A 88 6.76 -0.87 -4.74
N TRP A 89 7.40 -0.29 -3.74
CA TRP A 89 8.80 0.13 -3.83
C TRP A 89 9.75 -1.06 -4.02
N LYS A 90 9.52 -2.14 -3.28
CA LYS A 90 10.29 -3.38 -3.38
C LYS A 90 10.15 -4.01 -4.76
N GLU A 91 8.94 -4.08 -5.30
CA GLU A 91 8.67 -4.59 -6.65
C GLU A 91 9.38 -3.74 -7.71
N ARG A 92 9.24 -2.41 -7.64
CA ARG A 92 9.96 -1.47 -8.52
C ARG A 92 11.45 -1.79 -8.55
N ASN A 93 12.08 -1.91 -7.38
CA ASN A 93 13.51 -2.20 -7.30
C ASN A 93 13.86 -3.60 -7.81
N SER A 94 12.98 -4.58 -7.60
CA SER A 94 13.15 -5.93 -8.15
C SER A 94 13.17 -5.93 -9.68
N ARG A 95 12.29 -5.15 -10.33
CA ARG A 95 12.31 -5.00 -11.79
C ARG A 95 13.58 -4.34 -12.30
N VAL A 96 14.10 -3.35 -11.57
CA VAL A 96 15.34 -2.64 -11.92
C VAL A 96 16.57 -3.54 -11.79
N HIS A 97 16.65 -4.38 -10.75
CA HIS A 97 17.90 -5.09 -10.42
C HIS A 97 17.89 -6.59 -10.70
N ASN A 98 16.72 -7.23 -10.73
CA ASN A 98 16.58 -8.68 -10.82
C ASN A 98 15.78 -9.14 -12.03
N SER A 99 15.21 -8.21 -12.82
CA SER A 99 14.35 -8.51 -13.98
C SER A 99 13.18 -9.47 -13.69
N VAL A 100 12.76 -9.55 -12.42
CA VAL A 100 11.57 -10.29 -12.00
C VAL A 100 10.41 -9.33 -11.92
N GLU A 101 9.35 -9.63 -12.65
CA GLU A 101 8.11 -8.85 -12.66
C GLU A 101 6.98 -9.64 -12.01
N LYS A 102 6.44 -9.09 -10.93
CA LYS A 102 5.22 -9.62 -10.32
C LYS A 102 4.02 -8.83 -10.84
N PRO A 103 2.88 -9.50 -11.14
CA PRO A 103 1.63 -8.80 -11.40
C PRO A 103 1.05 -8.21 -10.10
N PRO A 104 0.16 -7.19 -10.18
CA PRO A 104 -0.44 -6.55 -9.01
C PRO A 104 -1.10 -7.55 -8.04
N GLY A 105 -1.71 -8.62 -8.57
CA GLY A 105 -2.36 -9.67 -7.78
C GLY A 105 -1.41 -10.38 -6.79
N VAL A 106 -0.14 -10.57 -7.16
CA VAL A 106 0.85 -11.17 -6.25
C VAL A 106 1.19 -10.20 -5.12
N ILE A 107 1.33 -8.90 -5.44
CA ILE A 107 1.57 -7.87 -4.43
C ILE A 107 0.37 -7.74 -3.47
N ILE A 108 -0.85 -7.81 -4.00
CA ILE A 108 -2.08 -7.83 -3.20
C ILE A 108 -2.07 -9.01 -2.21
N ALA A 109 -1.76 -10.22 -2.69
CA ALA A 109 -1.69 -11.42 -1.84
C ALA A 109 -0.60 -11.28 -0.76
N GLU A 110 0.58 -10.75 -1.11
CA GLU A 110 1.66 -10.48 -0.16
C GLU A 110 1.23 -9.45 0.91
N ILE A 111 0.53 -8.38 0.52
CA ILE A 111 -0.02 -7.39 1.46
C ILE A 111 -1.02 -8.07 2.40
N GLN A 112 -1.98 -8.85 1.89
CA GLN A 112 -2.96 -9.55 2.73
C GLN A 112 -2.28 -10.48 3.75
N GLN A 113 -1.23 -11.19 3.34
CA GLN A 113 -0.46 -12.05 4.23
C GLN A 113 0.29 -11.24 5.31
N ILE A 114 0.92 -10.11 4.94
CA ILE A 114 1.56 -9.21 5.92
C ILE A 114 0.53 -8.73 6.94
N LEU A 115 -0.65 -8.29 6.49
CA LEU A 115 -1.68 -7.80 7.40
C LEU A 115 -2.13 -8.90 8.37
N ARG A 116 -2.45 -10.09 7.86
CA ARG A 116 -2.85 -11.22 8.71
C ARG A 116 -1.81 -11.55 9.77
N LEU A 117 -0.54 -11.68 9.37
CA LEU A 117 0.57 -12.02 10.28
C LEU A 117 0.84 -10.94 11.33
N ARG A 118 0.60 -9.67 11.00
CA ARG A 118 0.80 -8.54 11.92
C ARG A 118 -0.40 -8.31 12.84
N LEU A 119 -1.62 -8.56 12.36
CA LEU A 119 -2.84 -8.35 13.13
C LEU A 119 -3.13 -9.48 14.12
N ASP A 120 -2.77 -10.74 13.82
CA ASP A 120 -3.01 -11.88 14.72
C ASP A 120 -2.46 -11.69 16.14
N PRO A 121 -1.16 -11.38 16.35
CA PRO A 121 -0.63 -11.18 17.70
C PRO A 121 -1.21 -9.94 18.39
N VAL A 122 -1.64 -8.93 17.63
CA VAL A 122 -2.31 -7.74 18.18
C VAL A 122 -3.69 -8.13 18.69
N ALA A 123 -4.48 -8.85 17.89
CA ALA A 123 -5.81 -9.30 18.26
C ALA A 123 -5.80 -10.15 19.54
N ARG A 124 -4.81 -11.04 19.70
CA ARG A 124 -4.64 -11.85 20.92
C ARG A 124 -4.36 -11.03 22.19
N ARG A 125 -3.86 -9.80 22.05
CA ARG A 125 -3.53 -8.89 23.15
C ARG A 125 -4.61 -7.84 23.41
N GLN A 126 -5.68 -7.78 22.62
CA GLN A 126 -6.74 -6.80 22.80
C GLN A 126 -7.63 -7.17 23.99
N THR A 127 -7.84 -6.21 24.90
CA THR A 127 -8.92 -6.28 25.88
C THR A 127 -10.20 -5.78 25.22
N LEU A 128 -11.17 -6.67 25.02
CA LEU A 128 -12.41 -6.37 24.31
C LEU A 128 -13.58 -6.23 25.30
N LEU A 129 -14.44 -5.24 25.07
CA LEU A 129 -15.74 -5.20 25.73
C LEU A 129 -16.67 -6.25 25.09
N PRO A 130 -17.70 -6.73 25.80
CA PRO A 130 -18.69 -7.65 25.23
C PRO A 130 -19.25 -7.11 23.91
N GLY A 131 -19.24 -7.95 22.87
CA GLY A 131 -19.76 -7.62 21.54
C GLY A 131 -18.83 -6.81 20.63
N GLN A 132 -17.64 -6.39 21.08
CA GLN A 132 -16.68 -5.71 20.21
C GLN A 132 -15.85 -6.70 19.38
N PRO A 133 -15.72 -6.51 18.06
CA PRO A 133 -14.84 -7.34 17.24
C PRO A 133 -13.37 -7.04 17.55
N SER A 134 -12.52 -8.08 17.52
CA SER A 134 -11.07 -7.88 17.51
C SER A 134 -10.63 -7.29 16.17
N VAL A 135 -9.44 -6.70 16.10
CA VAL A 135 -8.90 -6.15 14.86
C VAL A 135 -8.77 -7.22 13.77
N LEU A 136 -8.47 -8.47 14.15
CA LEU A 136 -8.40 -9.57 13.19
C LEU A 136 -9.79 -9.93 12.66
N VAL A 137 -10.82 -9.93 13.52
CA VAL A 137 -12.21 -10.15 13.09
C VAL A 137 -12.68 -9.01 12.18
N THR A 138 -12.40 -7.75 12.54
CA THR A 138 -12.68 -6.58 11.70
C THR A 138 -11.96 -6.69 10.35
N TRP A 139 -10.71 -7.17 10.30
CA TRP A 139 -10.01 -7.40 9.04
C TRP A 139 -10.68 -8.49 8.20
N LEU A 140 -11.00 -9.64 8.82
CA LEU A 140 -11.60 -10.77 8.12
C LEU A 140 -12.98 -10.42 7.53
N SER A 141 -13.77 -9.55 8.17
CA SER A 141 -15.06 -9.14 7.61
C SER A 141 -14.97 -8.43 6.26
N PHE A 142 -13.79 -7.91 5.88
CA PHE A 142 -13.57 -7.27 4.58
C PHE A 142 -12.83 -8.17 3.57
N PHE A 143 -12.07 -9.17 4.02
CA PHE A 143 -11.10 -9.90 3.18
C PHE A 143 -11.17 -11.42 3.26
N ALA A 144 -12.16 -12.01 3.94
CA ALA A 144 -12.32 -13.47 4.10
C ALA A 144 -13.34 -14.13 3.15
N LEU A 145 -13.78 -13.41 2.10
CA LEU A 145 -14.63 -13.95 1.03
C LEU A 145 -13.82 -14.18 -0.25
#